data_AF-A0A7J6SM42-F1
#
_entry.id   AF-A0A7J6SM42-F1
#
_cell.length_a   1.000
_cell.length_b   1.000
_cell.length_c   1.000
_cell.angle_alpha   90.00
_cell.angle_beta   90.00
_cell.angle_gamma   90.00
#
_symmetry.space_group_name_H-M   'P 1'
#
loop_
_entity.id
_entity.type
_entity.pdbx_description
1 polymer ?
#
loop_
_entity_poly.entity_id
_entity_poly.type
_entity_poly.pdbx_seq_one_letter_code
_entity_poly.pdbx_strand_id
1 'polypeptide(L)'
;MPPPVVGSSNGSSSAAAPVVVASSTATPSMDTLEITPLGAGQEVGRSCVILKFRGRTVMFDCGIHPAHTGMTALPFFDHLSTADLTNVDLLLVTHFHLDHSGAVPYLIGRTD
;
A
#
# COMPACT_ATOMS: atom_id res chain seq x y z
N MET A 1 -17.92 -62.01 -9.25
CA MET A 1 -17.37 -61.00 -10.18
C MET A 1 -18.00 -59.66 -9.84
N PRO A 2 -17.26 -58.71 -9.22
CA PRO A 2 -17.70 -57.32 -9.10
C PRO A 2 -17.35 -56.51 -10.39
N PRO A 3 -18.16 -55.52 -10.79
CA PRO A 3 -17.87 -54.63 -11.92
C PRO A 3 -16.77 -53.59 -11.58
N PRO A 4 -16.16 -52.97 -12.62
CA PRO A 4 -14.91 -52.22 -12.51
C PRO A 4 -15.08 -50.80 -11.96
N VAL A 5 -14.07 -50.35 -11.21
CA VAL A 5 -13.84 -48.97 -10.75
C VAL A 5 -12.81 -48.30 -11.68
N VAL A 6 -13.24 -47.36 -12.53
CA VAL A 6 -12.45 -46.32 -13.26
C VAL A 6 -13.46 -45.28 -13.80
N GLY A 7 -13.29 -43.95 -13.84
CA GLY A 7 -12.17 -43.04 -13.56
C GLY A 7 -12.68 -41.58 -13.66
N SER A 8 -11.99 -40.65 -12.98
CA SER A 8 -11.15 -39.59 -13.56
C SER A 8 -11.87 -38.41 -14.23
N SER A 9 -11.85 -37.27 -13.55
CA SER A 9 -11.48 -36.01 -14.19
C SER A 9 -10.51 -35.24 -13.28
N ASN A 10 -9.23 -35.25 -13.66
CA ASN A 10 -8.20 -34.35 -13.15
C ASN A 10 -8.54 -32.93 -13.60
N GLY A 11 -9.13 -32.13 -12.72
CA GLY A 11 -9.05 -30.68 -12.81
C GLY A 11 -7.67 -30.25 -12.31
N SER A 12 -6.82 -29.82 -13.22
CA SER A 12 -5.53 -29.20 -12.91
C SER A 12 -5.76 -27.89 -12.16
N SER A 13 -5.88 -27.95 -10.83
CA SER A 13 -5.64 -26.80 -9.98
C SER A 13 -4.15 -26.50 -10.01
N SER A 14 -3.75 -25.63 -10.94
CA SER A 14 -2.53 -24.84 -10.79
C SER A 14 -2.75 -23.88 -9.60
N ALA A 15 -2.76 -24.43 -8.40
CA ALA A 15 -2.59 -23.66 -7.18
C ALA A 15 -1.14 -23.17 -7.22
N ALA A 16 -0.98 -21.89 -7.60
CA ALA A 16 0.26 -21.17 -7.47
C ALA A 16 0.85 -21.45 -6.09
N ALA A 17 2.07 -22.00 -6.08
CA ALA A 17 2.81 -22.23 -4.86
C ALA A 17 2.82 -20.94 -4.02
N PRO A 18 2.66 -21.02 -2.69
CA PRO A 18 2.80 -19.84 -1.86
C PRO A 18 4.23 -19.34 -2.06
N VAL A 19 4.35 -18.09 -2.51
CA VAL A 19 5.62 -17.38 -2.50
C VAL A 19 6.02 -17.26 -1.04
N VAL A 20 6.87 -18.18 -0.58
CA VAL A 20 7.50 -18.10 0.73
C VAL A 20 8.48 -16.92 0.64
N VAL A 21 8.00 -15.74 0.99
CA VAL A 21 8.87 -14.58 1.23
C VAL A 21 9.70 -14.93 2.45
N ALA A 22 10.95 -15.31 2.22
CA ALA A 22 11.92 -15.52 3.29
C ALA A 22 12.03 -14.21 4.08
N SER A 23 11.42 -14.18 5.28
CA SER A 23 11.64 -13.10 6.24
C SER A 23 13.01 -13.30 6.86
N SER A 24 14.06 -12.86 6.14
CA SER A 24 15.31 -12.53 6.80
C SER A 24 15.06 -11.22 7.54
N THR A 25 15.09 -11.26 8.87
CA THR A 25 15.19 -10.08 9.73
C THR A 25 16.56 -9.43 9.54
N ALA A 26 16.78 -8.90 8.34
CA ALA A 26 17.89 -8.01 8.06
C ALA A 26 17.59 -6.73 8.85
N THR A 27 18.49 -6.36 9.77
CA THR A 27 18.53 -4.99 10.26
C THR A 27 18.64 -4.11 9.02
N PRO A 28 17.71 -3.17 8.78
CA PRO A 28 17.76 -2.36 7.58
C PRO A 28 19.10 -1.64 7.59
N SER A 29 19.94 -1.97 6.61
CA SER A 29 21.20 -1.26 6.43
C SER A 29 20.86 0.20 6.15
N MET A 30 21.76 1.12 6.49
CA MET A 30 21.55 2.55 6.23
C MET A 30 21.19 2.85 4.76
N ASP A 31 21.51 1.95 3.83
CA ASP A 31 21.24 2.09 2.40
C ASP A 31 20.02 1.29 1.91
N THR A 32 19.17 0.79 2.81
CA THR A 32 17.88 0.20 2.44
C THR A 32 16.88 1.31 2.13
N LEU A 33 16.25 1.23 0.96
CA LEU A 33 15.19 2.12 0.52
C LEU A 33 13.86 1.38 0.58
N GLU A 34 12.94 1.87 1.39
CA GLU A 34 11.61 1.28 1.56
C GLU A 34 10.58 2.17 0.87
N ILE A 35 9.75 1.57 0.00
CA ILE A 35 8.65 2.24 -0.68
C ILE A 35 7.36 1.54 -0.28
N THR A 36 6.39 2.30 0.23
CA THR A 36 5.10 1.79 0.66
C THR A 36 3.99 2.58 -0.04
N PRO A 37 3.34 2.01 -1.07
CA PRO A 37 2.14 2.62 -1.66
C PRO A 37 0.96 2.45 -0.69
N LEU A 38 0.38 3.56 -0.23
CA LEU A 38 -0.84 3.62 0.58
C LEU A 38 -2.09 3.95 -0.25
N GLY A 39 -1.91 4.11 -1.56
CA GLY A 39 -2.95 4.32 -2.55
C GLY A 39 -2.33 4.37 -3.94
N ALA A 40 -3.18 4.37 -4.98
CA ALA A 40 -2.76 4.23 -6.39
C ALA A 40 -1.98 2.93 -6.72
N GLY A 41 -1.87 1.99 -5.78
CA GLY A 41 -1.28 0.67 -5.97
C GLY A 41 -2.30 -0.27 -6.63
N GLN A 42 -2.21 -0.43 -7.96
CA GLN A 42 -3.19 -1.18 -8.76
C GLN A 42 -4.63 -0.62 -8.70
N GLU A 43 -4.77 0.68 -8.41
CA GLU A 43 -6.05 1.40 -8.43
C GLU A 43 -5.86 2.81 -9.02
N VAL A 44 -6.96 3.50 -9.32
CA VAL A 44 -6.96 4.89 -9.80
C VAL A 44 -7.55 5.79 -8.73
N GLY A 45 -6.76 6.72 -8.22
CA GLY A 45 -7.18 7.64 -7.16
C GLY A 45 -6.40 7.47 -5.86
N ARG A 46 -6.70 8.33 -4.87
CA ARG A 46 -6.10 8.30 -3.52
C ARG A 46 -4.57 8.18 -3.51
N SER A 47 -3.89 8.82 -4.46
CA SER A 47 -2.43 8.72 -4.59
C SER A 47 -1.77 9.09 -3.28
N CYS A 48 -0.95 8.17 -2.77
CA CYS A 48 -0.14 8.35 -1.58
C CYS A 48 0.95 7.27 -1.54
N VAL A 49 2.20 7.68 -1.62
CA VAL A 49 3.35 6.77 -1.57
C VAL A 49 4.35 7.28 -0.54
N ILE A 50 4.74 6.41 0.38
CA ILE A 50 5.75 6.71 1.39
C ILE A 50 7.09 6.14 0.95
N LEU A 51 8.12 6.95 1.08
CA LEU A 51 9.51 6.56 0.88
C LEU A 51 10.27 6.78 2.18
N LYS A 52 10.89 5.72 2.70
CA LYS A 52 11.81 5.79 3.84
C LYS A 52 13.22 5.47 3.37
N PHE A 53 14.17 6.36 3.64
CA PHE A 53 15.57 6.18 3.27
C PHE A 53 16.50 6.94 4.21
N ARG A 54 17.52 6.26 4.77
CA ARG A 54 18.51 6.87 5.68
C ARG A 54 17.88 7.66 6.83
N GLY A 55 16.79 7.14 7.39
CA GLY A 55 16.04 7.77 8.47
C GLY A 55 15.23 9.02 8.08
N ARG A 56 15.10 9.33 6.78
CA ARG A 56 14.17 10.35 6.28
C ARG A 56 12.94 9.70 5.69
N THR A 57 11.79 10.35 5.88
CA THR A 57 10.50 9.91 5.35
C THR A 57 9.93 10.98 4.42
N VAL A 58 9.70 10.61 3.16
CA VAL A 58 9.07 11.48 2.16
C VAL A 58 7.73 10.87 1.75
N MET A 59 6.68 11.68 1.77
CA MET A 59 5.36 11.33 1.25
C MET A 59 5.18 11.99 -0.13
N PHE A 60 4.84 11.18 -1.12
CA PHE A 60 4.43 11.64 -2.45
C PHE A 60 2.92 11.57 -2.55
N ASP A 61 2.33 12.74 -2.81
CA ASP A 61 0.89 12.97 -2.89
C ASP A 61 0.10 12.54 -1.64
N CYS A 62 -1.06 13.15 -1.49
CA CYS A 62 -2.04 12.78 -0.50
C CYS A 62 -3.42 13.12 -1.07
N GLY A 63 -3.93 12.20 -1.88
CA GLY A 63 -5.17 12.38 -2.63
C GLY A 63 -6.39 11.66 -2.06
N ILE A 64 -7.54 11.88 -2.67
CA ILE A 64 -8.77 11.13 -2.41
C ILE A 64 -9.16 10.24 -3.60
N HIS A 65 -9.82 9.12 -3.33
CA HIS A 65 -10.34 8.27 -4.38
C HIS A 65 -11.65 8.88 -4.93
N PRO A 66 -11.74 9.23 -6.23
CA PRO A 66 -12.86 9.99 -6.77
C PRO A 66 -14.20 9.25 -6.73
N ALA A 67 -14.17 7.91 -6.79
CA ALA A 67 -15.38 7.07 -6.69
C ALA A 67 -15.84 6.75 -5.25
N HIS A 68 -15.11 7.16 -4.22
CA HIS A 68 -15.45 6.88 -2.82
C HIS A 68 -15.74 8.19 -2.07
N THR A 69 -16.39 8.10 -0.91
CA THR A 69 -16.78 9.28 -0.12
C THR A 69 -16.46 9.10 1.37
N GLY A 70 -16.26 10.23 2.06
CA GLY A 70 -15.91 10.23 3.48
C GLY A 70 -14.57 9.55 3.73
N MET A 71 -14.48 8.79 4.83
CA MET A 71 -13.24 8.16 5.28
C MET A 71 -12.70 7.10 4.32
N THR A 72 -13.58 6.42 3.57
CA THR A 72 -13.17 5.37 2.63
C THR A 72 -12.51 5.91 1.36
N ALA A 73 -12.57 7.23 1.14
CA ALA A 73 -11.89 7.90 0.03
C ALA A 73 -10.42 8.22 0.32
N LEU A 74 -10.00 8.17 1.59
CA LEU A 74 -8.65 8.53 1.99
C LEU A 74 -7.64 7.41 1.63
N PRO A 75 -6.34 7.73 1.59
CA PRO A 75 -5.30 6.71 1.58
C PRO A 75 -5.40 5.77 2.79
N PHE A 76 -4.77 4.60 2.69
CA PHE A 76 -4.72 3.59 3.76
C PHE A 76 -3.82 4.03 4.92
N PHE A 77 -4.20 5.09 5.64
CA PHE A 77 -3.48 5.60 6.80
C PHE A 77 -3.51 4.64 7.99
N ASP A 78 -4.46 3.73 8.03
CA ASP A 78 -4.57 2.65 9.02
C ASP A 78 -3.41 1.66 8.97
N HIS A 79 -2.75 1.53 7.81
CA HIS A 79 -1.52 0.73 7.66
C HIS A 79 -0.28 1.40 8.26
N LEU A 80 -0.37 2.69 8.60
CA LEU A 80 0.68 3.41 9.30
C LEU A 80 0.27 3.67 10.75
N SER A 81 1.23 3.61 11.67
CA SER A 81 0.97 4.13 13.01
C SER A 81 0.81 5.65 12.93
N THR A 82 0.01 6.25 13.81
CA THR A 82 -0.10 7.72 13.87
C THR A 82 1.27 8.39 14.03
N ALA A 83 2.19 7.74 14.76
CA ALA A 83 3.58 8.18 14.88
C ALA A 83 4.32 8.20 13.53
N ASP A 84 4.06 7.26 12.61
CA ASP A 84 4.69 7.27 11.29
C ASP A 84 4.22 8.45 10.41
N LEU A 85 2.97 8.90 10.57
CA LEU A 85 2.43 10.06 9.84
C LEU A 85 3.06 11.38 10.32
N THR A 86 3.30 11.53 11.63
CA THR A 86 3.96 12.72 12.18
C THR A 86 5.45 12.77 11.86
N ASN A 87 6.07 11.63 11.55
CA ASN A 87 7.49 11.53 11.18
C ASN A 87 7.74 11.76 9.66
N VAL A 88 6.75 12.29 8.92
CA VAL A 88 6.93 12.65 7.52
C VAL A 88 7.68 13.99 7.44
N ASP A 89 8.92 13.96 6.94
CA ASP A 89 9.76 15.16 6.82
C ASP A 89 9.31 16.08 5.68
N LEU A 90 8.76 15.48 4.61
CA LEU A 90 8.42 16.18 3.38
C LEU A 90 7.19 15.56 2.72
N LEU A 91 6.20 16.39 2.39
CA LEU A 91 5.07 16.05 1.53
C LEU A 91 5.22 16.75 0.18
N LEU A 92 5.39 15.96 -0.88
CA LEU A 92 5.49 16.46 -2.25
C LEU A 92 4.19 16.19 -2.99
N VAL A 93 3.44 17.26 -3.28
CA VAL A 93 2.26 17.21 -4.14
C VAL A 93 2.69 17.44 -5.58
N THR A 94 2.40 16.46 -6.44
CA THR A 94 2.82 16.48 -7.85
C THR A 94 2.02 17.48 -8.68
N HIS A 95 0.70 17.53 -8.48
CA HIS A 95 -0.21 18.45 -9.17
C HIS A 95 -1.56 18.60 -8.43
N PHE A 96 -2.45 19.43 -8.97
CA PHE A 96 -3.63 19.96 -8.26
C PHE A 96 -4.90 19.09 -8.34
N HIS A 97 -4.87 17.93 -8.99
CA HIS A 97 -6.06 17.09 -9.03
C HIS A 97 -6.35 16.49 -7.64
N LEU A 98 -7.64 16.20 -7.39
CA LEU A 98 -8.11 15.75 -6.09
C LEU A 98 -7.56 14.38 -5.70
N ASP A 99 -7.29 13.52 -6.67
CA ASP A 99 -6.63 12.23 -6.49
C ASP A 99 -5.15 12.32 -6.13
N HIS A 100 -4.56 13.52 -6.09
CA HIS A 100 -3.20 13.77 -5.63
C HIS A 100 -3.10 14.75 -4.45
N SER A 101 -4.06 15.67 -4.30
CA SER A 101 -4.00 16.74 -3.29
C SER A 101 -5.21 16.80 -2.35
N GLY A 102 -6.27 16.04 -2.63
CA GLY A 102 -7.56 16.19 -1.95
C GLY A 102 -7.56 15.76 -0.47
N ALA A 103 -6.60 14.94 -0.03
CA ALA A 103 -6.49 14.49 1.36
C ALA A 103 -5.44 15.28 2.17
N VAL A 104 -4.71 16.23 1.55
CA VAL A 104 -3.73 17.06 2.25
C VAL A 104 -4.33 17.82 3.44
N PRO A 105 -5.50 18.49 3.34
CA PRO A 105 -6.07 19.19 4.49
C PRO A 105 -6.47 18.23 5.63
N TYR A 106 -6.89 17.01 5.29
CA TYR A 106 -7.21 15.98 6.28
C TYR A 106 -5.95 15.53 7.02
N LEU A 107 -4.85 15.32 6.29
CA LEU A 107 -3.57 14.89 6.86
C LEU A 107 -3.02 15.93 7.85
N ILE A 108 -2.97 17.20 7.46
CA ILE A 108 -2.45 18.28 8.31
C ILE A 108 -3.28 18.42 9.59
N GLY A 109 -4.60 18.23 9.52
CA GLY A 109 -5.46 18.23 10.71
C GLY A 109 -5.30 17.02 11.63
N ARG A 110 -4.46 16.04 11.27
CA ARG A 110 -4.13 14.84 12.06
C ARG A 110 -2.69 14.85 12.59
N THR A 111 -1.87 15.80 12.19
CA THR A 111 -0.48 15.96 12.62
C THR A 111 -0.39 17.14 13.59
N ASP A 112 0.39 16.99 14.66
CA ASP A 112 0.57 17.99 15.73
C ASP A 112 1.53 19.14 15.34
#